data_AF-A0A954HCP6-F1
#
_entry.id   AF-A0A954HCP6-F1
#
_cell.length_a   1.000
_cell.length_b   1.000
_cell.length_c   1.000
_cell.angle_alpha   90.00
_cell.angle_beta   90.00
_cell.angle_gamma   90.00
#
_symmetry.space_group_name_H-M   'P 1'
#
loop_
_entity.id
_entity.type
_entity.pdbx_description
1 polymer ?
#
loop_
_entity_poly.entity_id
_entity_poly.type
_entity_poly.pdbx_seq_one_letter_code
_entity_poly.pdbx_strand_id
1 'polypeptide(L)'
;MKLLDYLKAGGVAFGLLIANHVIAIVAVTVYALLINPGQPSEFYAKAAESIVVWTVHICSPILFFITGYLLTRTRPERNGLQFATMFCAVYAVIDIGIVGVNGLRDVMLLLSMFINLLAAVGGAFFAGILSAKTAEQADES
;
A
#
# COMPACT_ATOMS: atom_id res chain seq x y z
N MET A 1 -10.01 19.37 -2.62
CA MET A 1 -10.19 18.46 -1.47
C MET A 1 -10.43 19.26 -0.21
N LYS A 2 -11.27 18.79 0.71
CA LYS A 2 -11.47 19.46 2.01
C LYS A 2 -10.31 19.12 2.95
N LEU A 3 -10.04 19.93 3.97
CA LEU A 3 -8.99 19.63 4.97
C LEU A 3 -9.14 18.23 5.58
N LEU A 4 -10.39 17.81 5.83
CA LEU A 4 -10.72 16.47 6.31
C LEU A 4 -10.30 15.35 5.36
N ASP A 5 -10.25 15.58 4.04
CA ASP A 5 -9.76 14.57 3.09
C ASP A 5 -8.26 14.35 3.23
N TYR A 6 -7.49 15.42 3.48
CA TYR A 6 -6.04 15.30 3.72
C TYR A 6 -5.75 14.53 5.00
N LEU A 7 -6.48 14.80 6.08
CA LEU A 7 -6.36 14.04 7.35
C LEU A 7 -6.72 12.56 7.13
N LYS A 8 -7.78 12.27 6.37
CA LYS A 8 -8.15 10.90 6.01
C LYS A 8 -7.08 10.23 5.15
N ALA A 9 -6.50 10.94 4.18
CA ALA A 9 -5.41 10.41 3.36
C ALA A 9 -4.20 10.05 4.23
N GLY A 10 -3.85 10.90 5.20
CA GLY A 10 -2.81 10.61 6.19
C GLY A 10 -3.13 9.39 7.06
N GLY A 11 -4.37 9.28 7.54
CA GLY A 11 -4.81 8.10 8.29
C GLY A 11 -4.73 6.80 7.48
N VAL A 12 -5.10 6.84 6.20
CA VAL A 12 -4.98 5.70 5.28
C VAL A 12 -3.52 5.35 5.03
N ALA A 13 -2.67 6.35 4.78
CA ALA A 13 -1.24 6.14 4.59
C ALA A 13 -0.58 5.47 5.81
N PHE A 14 -0.91 5.94 7.01
CA PHE A 14 -0.42 5.35 8.25
C PHE A 14 -0.93 3.92 8.46
N GLY A 15 -2.21 3.67 8.16
CA GLY A 15 -2.79 2.33 8.20
C GLY A 15 -2.11 1.36 7.23
N LEU A 16 -1.80 1.80 6.01
CA LEU A 16 -1.05 1.00 5.02
C LEU A 16 0.36 0.67 5.51
N LEU A 17 1.02 1.62 6.17
CA LEU A 17 2.35 1.41 6.74
C LEU A 17 2.33 0.34 7.84
N ILE A 18 1.37 0.41 8.76
CA ILE A 18 1.17 -0.62 9.79
C ILE A 18 0.87 -1.96 9.14
N ALA A 19 -0.04 -2.00 8.16
CA ALA A 19 -0.42 -3.24 7.48
C ALA A 19 0.78 -3.90 6.80
N ASN A 20 1.59 -3.14 6.07
CA ASN A 20 2.82 -3.65 5.45
C ASN A 20 3.78 -4.23 6.49
N HIS A 21 3.98 -3.53 7.61
CA HIS A 21 4.87 -4.00 8.67
C HIS A 21 4.35 -5.29 9.33
N VAL A 22 3.05 -5.38 9.60
CA VAL A 22 2.41 -6.57 10.17
C VAL A 22 2.55 -7.76 9.21
N ILE A 23 2.34 -7.58 7.90
CA ILE A 23 2.51 -8.66 6.92
C ILE A 23 3.95 -9.18 6.94
N ALA A 24 4.94 -8.29 7.00
CA ALA A 24 6.34 -8.71 7.09
C ALA A 24 6.63 -9.51 8.37
N ILE A 25 6.13 -9.07 9.53
CA ILE A 25 6.26 -9.81 10.80
C ILE A 25 5.61 -11.19 10.69
N VAL A 26 4.40 -11.27 10.13
CA VAL A 26 3.69 -12.54 9.94
C VAL A 26 4.47 -13.46 9.01
N ALA A 27 5.02 -12.93 7.91
CA ALA A 27 5.81 -13.72 6.95
C ALA A 27 7.07 -14.31 7.61
N VAL A 28 7.81 -13.51 8.38
CA VAL A 28 8.98 -13.97 9.14
C VAL A 28 8.59 -14.99 10.21
N THR A 29 7.48 -14.76 10.92
CA THR A 29 6.97 -15.68 11.94
C THR A 29 6.57 -17.02 11.35
N VAL A 30 5.85 -17.02 10.22
CA VAL A 30 5.48 -18.23 9.49
C VAL A 30 6.72 -18.98 9.00
N TYR A 31 7.71 -18.27 8.49
CA TYR A 31 8.98 -18.87 8.08
C TYR A 31 9.70 -19.53 9.26
N ALA A 32 9.78 -18.84 10.41
CA ALA A 32 10.45 -19.33 11.60
C ALA A 32 9.73 -20.53 12.25
N LEU A 33 8.40 -20.55 12.26
CA LEU A 33 7.63 -21.60 12.93
C LEU A 33 7.37 -22.83 12.05
N LEU A 34 7.12 -22.62 10.75
CA LEU A 34 6.59 -23.67 9.87
C LEU A 34 7.61 -24.16 8.82
N ILE A 35 8.53 -23.29 8.37
CA ILE A 35 9.43 -23.62 7.25
C ILE A 35 10.79 -24.08 7.75
N ASN A 36 11.40 -23.35 8.68
CA ASN A 36 12.72 -23.70 9.22
C ASN A 36 12.82 -23.41 10.72
N PRO A 37 12.16 -24.22 11.58
CA PRO A 37 12.20 -24.04 13.02
C PRO A 37 13.53 -24.44 13.65
N GLY A 38 13.84 -23.84 14.81
CA GLY A 38 14.98 -24.22 15.65
C GLY A 38 16.31 -23.55 15.33
N GLN A 39 16.32 -22.53 14.47
CA GLN A 39 17.54 -21.77 14.14
C GLN A 39 17.85 -20.69 15.18
N PRO A 40 19.11 -20.24 15.31
CA PRO A 40 19.46 -19.10 16.15
C PRO A 40 18.85 -17.79 15.63
N SER A 41 18.66 -16.81 16.52
CA SER A 41 18.05 -15.51 16.19
C SER A 41 18.77 -14.77 15.06
N GLU A 42 20.08 -14.88 14.98
CA GLU A 42 20.89 -14.26 13.90
C GLU A 42 20.55 -14.80 12.52
N PHE A 43 20.20 -16.09 12.42
CA PHE A 43 19.76 -16.68 11.16
C PHE A 43 18.45 -16.05 10.70
N TYR A 44 17.48 -15.90 11.61
CA TYR A 44 16.20 -15.28 11.28
C TYR A 44 16.31 -13.79 11.01
N ALA A 45 17.25 -13.06 11.63
CA ALA A 45 17.50 -11.66 11.32
C ALA A 45 17.94 -11.49 9.85
N LYS A 46 18.88 -12.32 9.39
CA LYS A 46 19.31 -12.33 7.98
C LYS A 46 18.20 -12.80 7.03
N ALA A 47 17.43 -13.81 7.42
CA ALA A 47 16.29 -14.27 6.62
C ALA A 47 15.20 -13.19 6.51
N ALA A 48 14.96 -12.44 7.59
CA ALA A 48 13.98 -11.37 7.65
C ALA A 48 14.29 -10.26 6.64
N GLU A 49 15.56 -9.87 6.47
CA GLU A 49 15.95 -8.87 5.45
C GLU A 49 15.46 -9.27 4.06
N SER A 50 15.69 -10.53 3.65
CA SER A 50 15.24 -11.03 2.35
C SER A 50 13.72 -11.15 2.27
N ILE A 51 13.07 -11.70 3.31
CA ILE A 51 11.61 -11.86 3.36
C ILE A 51 10.91 -10.51 3.27
N VAL A 52 11.41 -9.49 3.98
CA VAL A 52 10.86 -8.14 3.96
C VAL A 52 10.91 -7.55 2.56
N VAL A 53 12.03 -7.68 1.84
CA VAL A 53 12.16 -7.20 0.46
C VAL A 53 11.06 -7.78 -0.45
N TRP A 54 10.91 -9.10 -0.45
CA TRP A 54 9.87 -9.76 -1.26
C TRP A 54 8.45 -9.38 -0.84
N THR A 55 8.20 -9.31 0.48
CA THR A 55 6.90 -8.96 1.03
C THR A 55 6.52 -7.54 0.63
N VAL A 56 7.46 -6.58 0.75
CA VAL A 56 7.19 -5.19 0.39
C VAL A 56 6.92 -5.05 -1.11
N HIS A 57 7.71 -5.70 -1.98
CA HIS A 57 7.54 -5.57 -3.43
C HIS A 57 6.26 -6.22 -3.97
N ILE A 58 5.76 -7.28 -3.33
CA ILE A 58 4.58 -8.00 -3.82
C ILE A 58 3.33 -7.55 -3.06
N CYS A 59 3.35 -7.53 -1.74
CA CYS A 59 2.17 -7.24 -0.93
C CYS A 59 1.80 -5.76 -0.94
N SER A 60 2.78 -4.84 -0.98
CA SER A 60 2.47 -3.41 -0.96
C SER A 60 1.67 -2.97 -2.19
N PRO A 61 2.06 -3.30 -3.44
CA PRO A 61 1.26 -2.91 -4.60
C PRO A 61 -0.17 -3.45 -4.54
N ILE A 62 -0.34 -4.70 -4.10
CA ILE A 62 -1.67 -5.31 -3.93
C ILE A 62 -2.50 -4.54 -2.91
N LEU A 63 -1.93 -4.21 -1.75
CA LEU A 63 -2.61 -3.41 -0.72
C LEU A 63 -2.98 -2.02 -1.21
N PHE A 64 -2.08 -1.35 -1.93
CA PHE A 64 -2.32 -0.01 -2.48
C PHE A 64 -3.42 -0.05 -3.54
N PHE A 65 -3.41 -1.06 -4.42
CA PHE A 65 -4.46 -1.27 -5.40
C PHE A 65 -5.82 -1.49 -4.73
N ILE A 66 -5.91 -2.43 -3.79
CA ILE A 66 -7.15 -2.73 -3.07
C ILE A 66 -7.65 -1.49 -2.34
N THR A 67 -6.77 -0.74 -1.69
CA THR A 67 -7.13 0.47 -0.94
C THR A 67 -7.63 1.58 -1.87
N GLY A 68 -6.92 1.84 -2.97
CA GLY A 68 -7.36 2.80 -3.99
C GLY A 68 -8.72 2.42 -4.59
N TYR A 69 -8.93 1.13 -4.85
CA TYR A 69 -10.18 0.58 -5.36
C TYR A 69 -11.33 0.75 -4.36
N LEU A 70 -11.19 0.25 -3.13
CA LEU A 70 -12.25 0.27 -2.12
C LEU A 70 -12.64 1.70 -1.72
N LEU A 71 -11.65 2.59 -1.53
CA LEU A 71 -11.92 3.96 -1.10
C LEU A 71 -12.51 4.85 -2.20
N THR A 72 -12.28 4.51 -3.46
CA THR A 72 -12.96 5.17 -4.59
C THR A 72 -14.37 4.64 -4.76
N ARG A 73 -14.55 3.32 -4.68
CA ARG A 73 -15.86 2.68 -4.82
C ARG A 73 -16.85 3.07 -3.71
N THR A 74 -16.38 3.26 -2.48
CA THR A 74 -17.24 3.59 -1.33
C THR A 74 -17.69 5.05 -1.27
N ARG A 75 -17.03 5.96 -2.01
CA ARG A 75 -17.35 7.39 -2.06
C ARG A 75 -17.19 7.96 -3.47
N PRO A 76 -18.10 7.61 -4.39
CA PRO A 76 -18.04 8.03 -5.80
C PRO A 76 -18.11 9.56 -5.96
N GLU A 77 -18.67 10.29 -4.99
CA GLU A 77 -18.76 11.75 -5.00
C GLU A 77 -17.40 12.47 -4.86
N ARG A 78 -16.34 11.74 -4.48
CA ARG A 78 -15.00 12.31 -4.31
C ARG A 78 -14.13 11.97 -5.52
N ASN A 79 -13.22 12.87 -5.88
CA ASN A 79 -12.18 12.58 -6.86
C ASN A 79 -11.22 11.49 -6.32
N GLY A 80 -11.52 10.23 -6.66
CA GLY A 80 -10.80 9.04 -6.19
C GLY A 80 -9.34 9.02 -6.61
N LEU A 81 -9.03 9.47 -7.82
CA LEU A 81 -7.66 9.55 -8.33
C LEU A 81 -6.81 10.52 -7.50
N GLN A 82 -7.32 11.74 -7.26
CA GLN A 82 -6.62 12.71 -6.40
C GLN A 82 -6.41 12.16 -4.98
N PHE A 83 -7.37 11.42 -4.44
CA PHE A 83 -7.24 10.83 -3.12
C PHE A 83 -6.20 9.71 -3.08
N ALA A 84 -6.18 8.87 -4.11
CA ALA A 84 -5.21 7.80 -4.27
C ALA A 84 -3.79 8.32 -4.33
N THR A 85 -3.56 9.34 -5.17
CA THR A 85 -2.27 10.03 -5.24
C THR A 85 -1.89 10.65 -3.90
N MET A 86 -2.83 11.28 -3.20
CA MET A 86 -2.52 11.97 -1.94
C MET A 86 -2.10 11.00 -0.83
N PHE A 87 -2.84 9.90 -0.58
CA PHE A 87 -2.43 8.95 0.46
C PHE A 87 -1.11 8.28 0.10
N CYS A 88 -0.87 8.01 -1.20
CA CYS A 88 0.39 7.43 -1.64
C CYS A 88 1.58 8.39 -1.44
N ALA A 89 1.38 9.68 -1.71
CA ALA A 89 2.39 10.71 -1.46
C ALA A 89 2.68 10.85 0.05
N VAL A 90 1.65 10.88 0.90
CA VAL A 90 1.84 10.93 2.36
C VAL A 90 2.55 9.68 2.86
N TYR A 91 2.19 8.50 2.36
CA TYR A 91 2.90 7.26 2.68
C TYR A 91 4.37 7.38 2.30
N ALA A 92 4.68 7.82 1.08
CA ALA A 92 6.06 7.96 0.61
C ALA A 92 6.87 8.91 1.50
N VAL A 93 6.28 10.04 1.92
CA VAL A 93 6.94 10.98 2.84
C VAL A 93 7.22 10.35 4.20
N ILE A 94 6.26 9.62 4.77
CA ILE A 94 6.45 8.95 6.07
C ILE A 94 7.53 7.86 5.94
N ASP A 95 7.47 7.05 4.89
CA ASP A 95 8.37 5.94 4.65
C ASP A 95 9.82 6.44 4.41
N ILE A 96 10.00 7.49 3.61
CA ILE A 96 11.30 8.20 3.49
C ILE A 96 11.73 8.77 4.83
N GLY A 97 10.81 9.29 5.64
CA GLY A 97 11.12 9.78 6.99
C GLY A 97 11.66 8.70 7.93
N ILE A 98 11.17 7.47 7.79
CA ILE A 98 11.61 6.31 8.59
C ILE A 98 12.96 5.79 8.12
N VAL A 99 13.13 5.59 6.80
CA VAL A 99 14.39 5.09 6.22
C VAL A 99 15.48 6.19 6.21
N GLY A 100 15.05 7.45 6.33
CA GLY A 100 15.92 8.62 6.27
C GLY A 100 16.40 8.93 4.85
N VAL A 101 17.24 9.97 4.74
CA VAL A 101 17.77 10.46 3.45
C VAL A 101 18.58 9.40 2.70
N ASN A 102 19.15 8.42 3.42
CA ASN A 102 19.87 7.30 2.79
C ASN A 102 18.94 6.44 1.91
N GLY A 103 17.65 6.34 2.26
CA GLY A 103 16.66 5.61 1.46
C GLY A 103 16.42 6.22 0.08
N LEU A 104 16.61 7.54 -0.07
CA LEU A 104 16.44 8.19 -1.38
C LEU A 104 17.51 7.78 -2.41
N ARG A 105 18.62 7.18 -1.96
CA ARG A 105 19.65 6.63 -2.86
C ARG A 105 19.36 5.18 -3.25
N ASP A 106 18.39 4.54 -2.60
CA ASP A 106 17.97 3.18 -2.90
C ASP A 106 16.99 3.18 -4.08
N VAL A 107 17.50 2.74 -5.23
CA VAL A 107 16.72 2.64 -6.48
C VAL A 107 15.55 1.65 -6.32
N MET A 108 15.70 0.57 -5.54
CA MET A 108 14.62 -0.39 -5.33
C MET A 108 13.51 0.22 -4.46
N LEU A 109 13.86 1.05 -3.47
CA LEU A 109 12.86 1.77 -2.67
C LEU A 109 12.04 2.72 -3.56
N LEU A 110 12.70 3.55 -4.36
CA LEU A 110 12.02 4.51 -5.25
C LEU A 110 11.13 3.80 -6.28
N LEU A 111 11.63 2.71 -6.86
CA LEU A 111 10.84 1.90 -7.79
C LEU A 111 9.61 1.30 -7.12
N SER A 112 9.74 0.83 -5.88
CA SER A 112 8.60 0.30 -5.10
C SER A 112 7.56 1.36 -4.81
N MET A 113 7.98 2.57 -4.45
CA MET A 113 7.07 3.70 -4.26
C MET A 113 6.32 4.04 -5.55
N PHE A 114 7.02 4.03 -6.68
CA PHE A 114 6.40 4.27 -7.98
C PHE A 114 5.37 3.18 -8.33
N ILE A 115 5.70 1.91 -8.10
CA ILE A 115 4.77 0.80 -8.33
C ILE A 115 3.54 0.91 -7.40
N ASN A 116 3.74 1.25 -6.12
CA ASN A 116 2.65 1.46 -5.17
C ASN A 116 1.72 2.61 -5.61
N LEU A 117 2.29 3.69 -6.16
CA LEU A 117 1.51 4.79 -6.72
C LEU A 117 0.68 4.33 -7.93
N LEU A 118 1.31 3.63 -8.89
CA LEU A 118 0.61 3.09 -10.05
C LEU A 118 -0.50 2.13 -9.63
N ALA A 119 -0.25 1.30 -8.62
CA ALA A 119 -1.23 0.38 -8.08
C ALA A 119 -2.41 1.11 -7.44
N ALA A 120 -2.17 2.11 -6.58
CA ALA A 120 -3.23 2.92 -5.96
C ALA A 120 -4.09 3.66 -6.99
N VAL A 121 -3.44 4.30 -7.97
CA VAL A 121 -4.11 5.02 -9.05
C VAL A 121 -4.89 4.03 -9.94
N GLY A 122 -4.31 2.88 -10.26
CA GLY A 122 -4.97 1.81 -11.01
C GLY A 122 -6.22 1.31 -10.29
N GLY A 123 -6.13 1.03 -8.99
CA GLY A 123 -7.27 0.61 -8.19
C GLY A 123 -8.41 1.63 -8.20
N ALA A 124 -8.08 2.91 -7.99
CA ALA A 124 -9.04 4.00 -8.05
C ALA A 124 -9.69 4.14 -9.45
N PHE A 125 -8.89 4.02 -10.51
CA PHE A 125 -9.37 4.07 -11.89
C PHE A 125 -10.36 2.93 -12.21
N PHE A 126 -10.03 1.69 -11.84
CA PHE A 126 -10.91 0.54 -12.03
C PHE A 126 -12.24 0.68 -11.26
N ALA A 127 -12.18 1.20 -10.02
CA ALA A 127 -13.39 1.47 -9.25
C ALA A 127 -14.29 2.54 -9.92
N GLY A 128 -13.69 3.56 -10.51
CA GLY A 128 -14.42 4.60 -11.27
C GLY A 128 -15.16 4.03 -12.48
N ILE A 129 -14.48 3.19 -13.28
CA ILE A 129 -15.10 2.52 -14.45
C ILE A 129 -16.30 1.67 -14.05
N LEU A 130 -16.15 0.85 -12.99
CA LEU A 130 -17.23 -0.04 -12.55
C LEU A 130 -18.43 0.75 -12.02
N SER A 131 -18.18 1.82 -11.27
CA SER A 131 -19.25 2.66 -10.72
C SER A 131 -20.05 3.35 -11.81
N ALA A 132 -19.39 3.81 -12.89
CA ALA A 132 -20.07 4.39 -14.05
C ALA A 132 -20.99 3.39 -14.76
N LYS A 133 -20.53 2.15 -14.97
CA LYS A 133 -21.33 1.09 -15.59
C LYS A 133 -22.56 0.72 -14.76
N THR A 134 -22.43 0.69 -13.43
CA THR A 134 -23.57 0.39 -12.55
C THR A 134 -24.62 1.50 -12.55
N ALA A 135 -24.22 2.76 -12.72
CA ALA A 135 -25.16 3.87 -12.84
C ALA A 135 -25.96 3.79 -14.16
N GLU A 136 -25.30 3.50 -15.28
CA GLU A 136 -25.95 3.33 -16.59
C GLU A 136 -27.02 2.22 -16.56
N GLN A 137 -26.73 1.08 -15.94
CA GLN A 137 -27.68 -0.02 -15.81
C GLN A 137 -28.89 0.29 -14.93
N ALA A 138 -28.78 1.24 -13.99
CA ALA A 138 -29.88 1.64 -13.12
C ALA A 138 -30.85 2.63 -13.79
N ASP A 139 -30.39 3.39 -14.79
CA ASP A 139 -31.24 4.31 -15.55
C ASP A 139 -32.07 3.57 -16.62
N GLU A 140 -31.65 2.37 -17.03
CA GLU A 140 -32.37 1.53 -18.00
C GLU A 140 -33.50 0.69 -17.39
N SER A 141 -33.59 0.57 -16.07
CA SER A 141 -34.56 -0.26 -15.33
C SER A 141 -35.72 0.53 -14.75
#